data_AF-A0A532DQ43-F1
#
_entry.id   AF-A0A532DQ43-F1
#
_cell.length_a   1.000
_cell.length_b   1.000
_cell.length_c   1.000
_cell.angle_alpha   90.00
_cell.angle_beta   90.00
_cell.angle_gamma   90.00
#
_symmetry.space_group_name_H-M   'P 1'
#
loop_
_entity.id
_entity.type
_entity.pdbx_description
1 polymer ?
#
loop_
_entity_poly.entity_id
_entity_poly.type
_entity_poly.pdbx_seq_one_letter_code
_entity_poly.pdbx_strand_id
1 'polypeptide(L)'
;MSRIGALTRAARGSATQTLAKGSKSLHPPLAPADFKRALTINDRYGGLTVNVPKMPFWLTGGEALVCRRTSHGEQQFMQVDAATGFKRPAFDQARLAAALNKVSHESYQAGNLPFDRFELSEDGRRLDFQIEDTRWSCDLASYD
;
A
#
# COMPACT_ATOMS: atom_id res chain seq x y z
N MET A 1 -55.19 51.98 12.77
CA MET A 1 -54.66 53.35 12.89
C MET A 1 -53.20 53.35 12.48
N SER A 2 -52.89 54.14 11.45
CA SER A 2 -51.63 54.23 10.73
C SER A 2 -50.57 55.03 11.51
N ARG A 3 -49.29 54.61 11.48
CA ARG A 3 -48.14 55.51 11.62
C ARG A 3 -46.97 55.02 10.77
N ILE A 4 -46.70 55.77 9.71
CA ILE A 4 -45.55 55.71 8.82
C ILE A 4 -44.37 56.40 9.52
N GLY A 5 -43.22 55.73 9.60
CA GLY A 5 -41.97 56.29 10.12
C GLY A 5 -40.86 56.21 9.06
N ALA A 6 -40.24 57.35 8.76
CA ALA A 6 -39.34 57.58 7.63
C ALA A 6 -37.92 56.98 7.80
N LEU A 7 -37.27 56.78 6.64
CA LEU A 7 -35.90 56.31 6.46
C LEU A 7 -34.83 57.17 7.16
N THR A 8 -33.76 56.52 7.64
CA THR A 8 -32.44 57.16 7.75
C THR A 8 -31.36 56.17 7.32
N ARG A 9 -30.65 56.51 6.24
CA ARG A 9 -29.56 55.72 5.65
C ARG A 9 -28.30 55.90 6.49
N ALA A 10 -27.95 54.92 7.32
CA ALA A 10 -26.64 54.90 7.97
C ALA A 10 -25.55 54.68 6.90
N ALA A 11 -24.64 55.64 6.76
CA ALA A 11 -23.46 55.50 5.90
C ALA A 11 -22.55 54.41 6.49
N ARG A 12 -22.45 53.28 5.78
CA ARG A 12 -21.52 52.21 6.11
C ARG A 12 -20.13 52.72 5.73
N GLY A 13 -19.35 53.15 6.73
CA GLY A 13 -17.94 53.47 6.53
C GLY A 13 -17.23 52.24 5.99
N SER A 14 -16.73 52.34 4.76
CA SER A 14 -15.89 51.29 4.16
C SER A 14 -14.56 51.26 4.91
N ALA A 15 -14.44 50.39 5.91
CA ALA A 15 -13.13 49.98 6.40
C ALA A 15 -12.49 49.11 5.31
N THR A 16 -11.70 49.74 4.44
CA THR A 16 -10.85 49.03 3.49
C THR A 16 -9.78 48.31 4.30
N GLN A 17 -10.03 47.06 4.65
CA GLN A 17 -9.02 46.19 5.22
C GLN A 17 -8.02 45.91 4.10
N THR A 18 -6.86 46.55 4.16
CA THR A 18 -5.75 46.29 3.23
C THR A 18 -5.33 44.85 3.42
N LEU A 19 -5.70 43.98 2.47
CA LEU A 19 -5.24 42.60 2.43
C LEU A 19 -3.71 42.64 2.39
N ALA A 20 -3.07 42.14 3.44
CA ALA A 20 -1.63 41.96 3.46
C ALA A 20 -1.25 41.16 2.20
N LYS A 21 -0.44 41.77 1.32
CA LYS A 21 0.10 41.11 0.13
C LYS A 21 0.77 39.82 0.59
N GLY A 22 0.12 38.69 0.29
CA GLY A 22 0.65 37.37 0.58
C GLY A 22 2.07 37.24 0.05
N SER A 23 2.92 36.58 0.84
CA SER A 23 4.31 36.28 0.52
C SER A 23 4.43 35.86 -0.94
N LYS A 24 5.20 36.63 -1.72
CA LYS A 24 5.41 36.35 -3.15
C LYS A 24 6.09 34.99 -3.25
N SER A 25 5.34 33.96 -3.63
CA SER A 25 5.89 32.65 -3.96
C SER A 25 6.99 32.83 -5.00
N LEU A 26 8.19 32.35 -4.71
CA LEU A 26 9.33 32.34 -5.64
C LEU A 26 9.15 31.33 -6.79
N HIS A 27 8.09 30.52 -6.73
CA HIS A 27 7.76 29.56 -7.77
C HIS A 27 6.60 30.06 -8.64
N PRO A 28 6.64 29.76 -9.96
CA PRO A 28 5.54 30.06 -10.86
C PRO A 28 4.21 29.45 -10.34
N PRO A 29 3.05 30.06 -10.66
CA PRO A 29 1.76 29.51 -10.29
C PRO A 29 1.62 28.07 -10.81
N LEU A 30 1.08 27.19 -9.97
CA LEU A 30 0.85 25.78 -10.35
C LEU A 30 -0.11 25.70 -11.55
N ALA A 31 0.30 24.99 -12.59
CA ALA A 31 -0.51 24.71 -13.77
C ALA A 31 -1.19 23.33 -13.64
N PRO A 32 -2.30 23.07 -14.38
CA PRO A 32 -2.91 21.74 -14.45
C PRO A 32 -1.93 20.61 -14.81
N ALA A 33 -0.89 20.90 -15.61
CA ALA A 33 0.16 19.95 -15.96
C ALA A 33 1.01 19.51 -14.76
N ASP A 34 1.21 20.37 -13.75
CA ASP A 34 1.96 20.05 -12.54
C ASP A 34 1.21 19.01 -11.70
N PHE A 35 -0.11 19.15 -11.58
CA PHE A 35 -0.96 18.16 -10.92
C PHE A 35 -0.96 16.82 -11.66
N LYS A 36 -1.10 16.83 -13.00
CA LYS A 36 -0.99 15.60 -13.81
C LYS A 36 0.35 14.90 -13.59
N ARG A 37 1.45 15.64 -13.56
CA ARG A 37 2.79 15.09 -13.28
C ARG A 37 2.87 14.52 -11.86
N ALA A 38 2.36 15.24 -10.86
CA ALA A 38 2.34 14.78 -9.47
C ALA A 38 1.56 13.47 -9.31
N LEU A 39 0.43 13.32 -10.00
CA LEU A 39 -0.38 12.10 -9.97
C LEU A 39 0.36 10.86 -10.54
N THR A 40 1.37 11.04 -11.39
CA THR A 40 2.17 9.93 -11.96
C THR A 40 3.39 9.53 -11.12
N ILE A 41 3.59 10.12 -9.94
CA ILE A 41 4.81 9.88 -9.15
C ILE A 41 4.94 8.40 -8.73
N ASN A 42 3.84 7.77 -8.31
CA ASN A 42 3.87 6.38 -7.90
C ASN A 42 4.16 5.45 -9.09
N ASP A 43 3.59 5.71 -10.26
CA ASP A 43 3.83 4.90 -11.46
C ASP A 43 5.29 4.99 -11.93
N ARG A 44 5.89 6.18 -11.83
CA ARG A 44 7.27 6.42 -12.27
C ARG A 44 8.32 5.83 -11.33
N TYR A 45 8.07 5.88 -10.02
CA TYR A 45 9.08 5.56 -9.03
C TYR A 45 8.80 4.29 -8.22
N GLY A 46 7.56 3.80 -8.20
CA GLY A 46 7.16 2.64 -7.39
C GLY A 46 7.98 1.39 -7.71
N GLY A 47 8.22 1.12 -9.00
CA GLY A 47 9.05 0.02 -9.47
C GLY A 47 10.56 0.22 -9.27
N LEU A 48 11.02 1.40 -8.87
CA LEU A 48 12.45 1.69 -8.62
C LEU A 48 12.83 1.48 -7.15
N THR A 49 11.84 1.24 -6.29
CA THR A 49 12.09 1.01 -4.88
C THR A 49 12.63 -0.40 -4.62
N VAL A 50 13.47 -0.51 -3.60
CA VAL A 50 14.14 -1.75 -3.22
C VAL A 50 13.86 -2.02 -1.74
N ASN A 51 13.44 -3.23 -1.43
CA ASN A 51 13.20 -3.70 -0.06
C ASN A 51 12.22 -2.85 0.76
N VAL A 52 11.18 -2.28 0.16
CA VAL A 52 10.16 -1.51 0.90
C VAL A 52 9.29 -2.48 1.69
N PRO A 53 9.36 -2.51 3.03
CA PRO A 53 8.59 -3.45 3.83
C PRO A 53 7.14 -2.96 3.97
N LYS A 54 6.21 -3.92 3.97
CA LYS A 54 4.85 -3.72 4.47
C LYS A 54 4.76 -4.17 5.93
N MET A 55 3.61 -3.89 6.56
CA MET A 55 3.34 -4.28 7.94
C MET A 55 3.62 -5.79 8.13
N PRO A 56 4.47 -6.18 9.09
CA PRO A 56 4.76 -7.59 9.34
C PRO A 56 3.59 -8.29 10.03
N PHE A 57 3.57 -9.61 9.95
CA PHE A 57 2.70 -10.44 10.77
C PHE A 57 3.48 -11.60 11.41
N TRP A 58 3.04 -12.04 12.57
CA TRP A 58 3.64 -13.16 13.30
C TRP A 58 3.16 -14.49 12.73
N LEU A 59 4.08 -15.45 12.63
CA LEU A 59 3.73 -16.84 12.41
C LEU A 59 3.27 -17.50 13.71
N THR A 60 2.52 -18.59 13.58
CA THR A 60 2.13 -19.44 14.71
C THR A 60 3.38 -19.87 15.50
N GLY A 61 3.30 -19.80 16.82
CA GLY A 61 4.43 -20.05 17.73
C GLY A 61 5.25 -18.81 18.10
N GLY A 62 5.15 -17.70 17.34
CA GLY A 62 5.74 -16.41 17.73
C GLY A 62 7.27 -16.31 17.62
N GLU A 63 7.95 -17.35 17.15
CA GLU A 63 9.41 -17.37 16.99
C GLU A 63 9.90 -16.67 15.72
N ALA A 64 8.99 -16.46 14.76
CA ALA A 64 9.28 -15.80 13.51
C ALA A 64 8.14 -14.90 13.06
N LEU A 65 8.49 -13.85 12.33
CA LEU A 65 7.56 -12.95 11.66
C LEU A 65 7.82 -12.96 10.16
N VAL A 66 6.80 -12.61 9.38
CA VAL A 66 6.91 -12.46 7.92
C VAL A 66 6.75 -10.98 7.57
N CYS A 67 7.70 -10.49 6.78
CA CYS A 67 7.62 -9.20 6.11
C CYS A 67 7.41 -9.43 4.61
N ARG A 68 6.27 -8.97 4.09
CA ARG A 68 6.15 -8.75 2.65
C ARG A 68 6.93 -7.48 2.29
N ARG A 69 7.77 -7.55 1.27
CA ARG A 69 8.48 -6.39 0.72
C ARG A 69 8.28 -6.29 -0.78
N THR A 70 8.41 -5.08 -1.31
CA THR A 70 8.49 -4.86 -2.75
C THR A 70 9.93 -4.51 -3.13
N SER A 71 10.44 -5.15 -4.17
CA SER A 71 11.75 -4.88 -4.75
C SER A 71 11.64 -4.92 -6.26
N HIS A 72 12.03 -3.85 -6.94
CA HIS A 72 11.90 -3.74 -8.40
C HIS A 72 10.49 -4.00 -8.92
N GLY A 73 9.47 -3.60 -8.16
CA GLY A 73 8.05 -3.87 -8.48
C GLY A 73 7.57 -5.29 -8.15
N GLU A 74 8.46 -6.21 -7.80
CA GLU A 74 8.11 -7.58 -7.43
C GLU A 74 7.94 -7.73 -5.92
N GLN A 75 6.95 -8.52 -5.52
CA GLN A 75 6.66 -8.84 -4.14
C GLN A 75 7.51 -10.02 -3.67
N GLN A 76 8.04 -9.91 -2.45
CA GLN A 76 8.80 -10.97 -1.81
C GLN A 76 8.32 -11.18 -0.37
N PHE A 77 8.11 -12.43 0.03
CA PHE A 77 7.80 -12.80 1.40
C PHE A 77 9.06 -13.24 2.12
N MET A 78 9.49 -12.45 3.10
CA MET A 78 10.70 -12.71 3.88
C MET A 78 10.31 -13.13 5.29
N GLN A 79 10.70 -14.33 5.69
CA GLN A 79 10.64 -14.76 7.08
C GLN A 79 11.84 -14.18 7.82
N VAL A 80 11.58 -13.67 9.02
CA VAL A 80 12.58 -13.13 9.95
C VAL A 80 12.48 -13.90 11.26
N ASP A 81 13.58 -14.55 11.63
CA ASP A 81 13.73 -15.17 12.95
C ASP A 81 13.77 -14.07 14.02
N ALA A 82 12.91 -14.17 15.03
CA ALA A 82 12.73 -13.10 16.01
C ALA A 82 13.88 -13.01 17.01
N ALA A 83 14.56 -14.12 17.29
CA ALA A 83 15.66 -14.17 18.26
C ALA A 83 16.97 -13.65 17.68
N THR A 84 17.25 -13.97 16.41
CA THR A 84 18.53 -13.70 15.74
C THR A 84 18.44 -12.57 14.71
N GLY A 85 17.23 -12.22 14.26
CA GLY A 85 17.01 -11.29 13.16
C GLY A 85 17.40 -11.84 11.78
N PHE A 86 17.76 -13.12 11.68
CA PHE A 86 18.12 -13.76 10.42
C PHE A 86 16.94 -13.75 9.44
N LYS A 87 17.20 -13.39 8.18
CA LYS A 87 16.17 -13.22 7.15
C LYS A 87 16.36 -14.22 6.02
N ARG A 88 15.27 -14.85 5.59
CA ARG A 88 15.24 -15.77 4.44
C ARG A 88 13.91 -15.64 3.69
N PRO A 89 13.82 -16.06 2.42
CA PRO A 89 12.52 -16.24 1.77
C PRO A 89 11.65 -17.18 2.62
N ALA A 90 10.37 -16.86 2.78
CA ALA A 90 9.44 -17.69 3.55
C ALA A 90 9.15 -19.02 2.85
N PHE A 91 9.13 -19.01 1.51
CA PHE A 91 8.93 -20.15 0.62
C PHE A 91 9.44 -19.80 -0.79
N ASP A 92 9.46 -20.77 -1.70
CA ASP A 92 9.75 -20.54 -3.12
C ASP A 92 8.49 -20.04 -3.84
N GLN A 93 8.40 -18.73 -4.05
CA GLN A 93 7.26 -18.09 -4.70
C GLN A 93 7.07 -18.53 -6.16
N ALA A 94 8.15 -18.92 -6.85
CA ALA A 94 8.06 -19.38 -8.24
C ALA A 94 7.46 -20.77 -8.32
N ARG A 95 7.87 -21.69 -7.44
CA ARG A 95 7.26 -23.02 -7.34
C ARG A 95 5.79 -22.93 -6.92
N LEU A 96 5.43 -22.05 -5.98
CA LEU A 96 4.03 -21.85 -5.58
C LEU A 96 3.16 -21.31 -6.72
N ALA A 97 3.62 -20.28 -7.43
CA ALA A 97 2.90 -19.75 -8.58
C ALA A 97 2.68 -20.82 -9.66
N ALA A 98 3.72 -21.62 -9.95
CA ALA A 98 3.62 -22.73 -10.89
C ALA A 98 2.63 -23.81 -10.44
N ALA A 99 2.61 -24.16 -9.15
CA ALA A 99 1.65 -25.10 -8.58
C ALA A 99 0.21 -24.59 -8.70
N LEU A 100 -0.04 -23.34 -8.30
CA LEU A 100 -1.35 -22.71 -8.42
C LEU A 100 -1.86 -22.69 -9.87
N ASN A 101 -1.00 -22.36 -10.84
CA ASN A 101 -1.40 -22.30 -12.25
C ASN A 101 -1.81 -23.68 -12.81
N LYS A 102 -1.25 -24.78 -12.29
CA LYS A 102 -1.63 -26.14 -12.71
C LYS A 102 -3.05 -26.51 -12.30
N VAL A 103 -3.53 -25.99 -11.17
CA VAL A 103 -4.78 -26.44 -10.53
C VAL A 103 -5.92 -25.43 -10.62
N SER A 104 -5.62 -24.14 -10.82
CA SER A 104 -6.63 -23.06 -10.80
C SER A 104 -7.14 -22.64 -12.18
N HIS A 105 -6.44 -22.99 -13.26
CA HIS A 105 -6.65 -22.41 -14.60
C HIS A 105 -6.48 -20.88 -14.69
N GLU A 106 -5.96 -20.24 -13.64
CA GLU A 106 -5.63 -18.81 -13.60
C GLU A 106 -4.15 -18.55 -13.90
N SER A 107 -3.77 -17.27 -14.04
CA SER A 107 -2.38 -16.86 -14.26
C SER A 107 -1.80 -16.11 -13.05
N TYR A 108 -1.05 -16.84 -12.24
CA TYR A 108 -0.28 -16.30 -11.13
C TYR A 108 1.21 -16.15 -11.49
N GLN A 109 1.79 -15.07 -10.99
CA GLN A 109 3.21 -14.73 -11.15
C GLN A 109 3.87 -14.69 -9.78
N ALA A 110 5.10 -15.20 -9.68
CA ALA A 110 5.85 -15.29 -8.42
C ALA A 110 5.95 -13.94 -7.69
N GLY A 111 6.20 -12.86 -8.43
CA GLY A 111 6.31 -11.50 -7.91
C GLY A 111 4.98 -10.79 -7.64
N ASN A 112 3.82 -11.43 -7.84
CA ASN A 112 2.50 -10.83 -7.64
C ASN A 112 1.46 -11.85 -7.19
N LEU A 113 1.79 -12.65 -6.18
CA LEU A 113 0.83 -13.58 -5.57
C LEU A 113 -0.34 -12.80 -4.93
N PRO A 114 -1.60 -13.22 -5.12
CA PRO A 114 -2.79 -12.44 -4.76
C PRO A 114 -3.24 -12.66 -3.30
N PHE A 115 -2.28 -12.71 -2.38
CA PHE A 115 -2.57 -12.80 -0.95
C PHE A 115 -1.52 -12.01 -0.16
N ASP A 116 -1.91 -11.51 1.00
CA ASP A 116 -1.03 -10.72 1.87
C ASP A 116 -0.64 -11.44 3.16
N ARG A 117 -1.37 -12.50 3.51
CA ARG A 117 -1.21 -13.28 4.74
C ARG A 117 -1.30 -14.77 4.43
N PHE A 118 -0.57 -15.54 5.21
CA PHE A 118 -0.59 -16.99 5.19
C PHE A 118 -0.28 -17.53 6.59
N GLU A 119 -0.56 -18.82 6.78
CA GLU A 119 -0.16 -19.59 7.95
C GLU A 119 0.84 -20.66 7.49
N LEU A 120 1.82 -20.95 8.35
CA LEU A 120 2.68 -22.11 8.20
C LEU A 120 2.32 -23.11 9.29
N SER A 121 2.33 -24.40 8.95
CA SER A 121 2.28 -25.45 9.95
C SER A 121 3.48 -25.37 10.89
N GLU A 122 3.35 -25.98 12.08
CA GLU A 122 4.40 -25.96 13.12
C GLU A 122 5.73 -26.56 12.64
N ASP A 123 5.68 -27.55 11.74
CA ASP A 123 6.85 -28.14 11.08
C ASP A 123 7.37 -27.34 9.87
N GLY A 124 6.70 -26.25 9.51
CA GLY A 124 7.02 -25.37 8.38
C GLY A 124 6.84 -26.03 7.01
N ARG A 125 6.15 -27.18 6.91
CA ARG A 125 5.98 -27.92 5.66
C ARG A 125 4.74 -27.54 4.88
N ARG A 126 3.73 -27.00 5.53
CA ARG A 126 2.46 -26.67 4.89
C ARG A 126 2.22 -25.18 4.93
N LEU A 127 1.82 -24.63 3.78
CA LEU A 127 1.46 -23.24 3.61
C LEU A 127 -0.05 -23.15 3.35
N ASP A 128 -0.76 -22.46 4.24
CA ASP A 128 -2.19 -22.20 4.12
C ASP A 128 -2.44 -20.72 3.85
N PHE A 129 -3.25 -20.41 2.84
CA PHE A 129 -3.54 -19.03 2.44
C PHE A 129 -4.91 -18.94 1.78
N GLN A 130 -5.38 -17.72 1.56
CA GLN A 130 -6.66 -17.46 0.93
C GLN A 130 -6.46 -16.59 -0.30
N ILE A 131 -7.06 -16.99 -1.41
CA ILE A 131 -7.21 -16.18 -2.62
C ILE A 131 -8.71 -16.00 -2.82
N GLU A 132 -9.17 -14.75 -2.75
CA GLU A 132 -10.59 -14.40 -2.75
C GLU A 132 -11.35 -15.21 -1.69
N ASP A 133 -12.33 -16.03 -2.08
CA ASP A 133 -13.13 -16.86 -1.18
C ASP A 133 -12.64 -18.33 -1.10
N THR A 134 -11.51 -18.65 -1.74
CA THR A 134 -10.96 -20.01 -1.78
C THR A 134 -9.78 -20.15 -0.81
N ARG A 135 -9.89 -21.10 0.12
CA ARG A 135 -8.77 -21.50 0.98
C ARG A 135 -7.88 -22.50 0.24
N TRP A 136 -6.61 -22.17 0.13
CA TRP A 136 -5.57 -22.98 -0.48
C TRP A 136 -4.66 -23.54 0.59
N SER A 137 -4.09 -24.69 0.26
CA SER A 137 -3.18 -25.41 1.13
C SER A 137 -2.16 -26.10 0.26
N CYS A 138 -0.88 -25.90 0.55
CA CYS A 138 0.22 -26.39 -0.28
C CYS A 138 1.29 -27.04 0.58
N ASP A 139 1.72 -28.24 0.20
CA ASP A 139 2.94 -28.85 0.75
C ASP A 139 4.17 -28.17 0.14
N LEU A 140 5.06 -27.62 0.95
CA LEU A 140 6.24 -26.86 0.50
C LEU A 140 7.41 -27.77 0.07
N ALA A 141 7.35 -29.09 0.27
CA ALA A 141 8.35 -29.99 -0.27
C ALA A 141 8.03 -30.34 -1.72
N SER A 142 6.79 -30.77 -2.00
CA SER A 142 6.36 -31.17 -3.35
C SER A 142 5.80 -30.01 -4.17
N TYR A 143 5.18 -29.03 -3.52
CA TYR A 143 4.35 -27.97 -4.13
C TYR A 143 3.10 -28.54 -4.83
N ASP A 144 2.35 -29.35 -4.08
CA ASP A 144 1.04 -29.90 -4.44
C ASP A 144 -0.04 -29.54 -3.42
#